data_AF-A0A945PQZ9-F1
#
_entry.id   AF-A0A945PQZ9-F1
#
_cell.length_a   1.000
_cell.length_b   1.000
_cell.length_c   1.000
_cell.angle_alpha   90.00
_cell.angle_beta   90.00
_cell.angle_gamma   90.00
#
_symmetry.space_group_name_H-M   'P 1'
#
loop_
_entity.id
_entity.type
_entity.pdbx_description
1 polymer ?
#
loop_
_entity_poly.entity_id
_entity_poly.type
_entity_poly.pdbx_seq_one_letter_code
_entity_poly.pdbx_strand_id
1 'polypeptide(L)'
;MKSSSNADAGHLDSALLFLSNEPETLAFLLGWFLPPAAIKVCLKAGRRKLPPLYPNPARFLAEQLGSRDGSRKKSASFLLLALPNEKPCPSKWVSKKNIKLIHPSAFFSALRNKLLSEHLDDWKTAAKWIASCADIYPTANDTDEETQRQKRSEAKKKSAAAEVENKKLKKDKINLEQRLSQAQIKLAEAAEQLGREHKRRAELRDEMAQLRAEIHDKSTRAKSLKKKLTTASSSSTRETSLAEALENAQHQVSVLQKKFALTHEERDDLRGVLEDYDKFRELPKEVVASFRGRPLLAEEQRIQESLAARNGSGGNQLRILVVGGGEPQHRHKGKLMEYAHELGISTEWRMAEYQSWHKEISKLRDDMRNHFDGLIILHWNRTTFTRKCREICTQENRLDFTCHYEGFSNLRESMVKLLELLIQKETPPTK
;
A
#
# COMPACT_ATOMS: atom_id res chain seq x y z
N MET A 1 42.76 6.29 3.88
CA MET A 1 42.35 6.89 5.17
C MET A 1 41.01 6.39 5.74
N LYS A 2 40.42 5.27 5.26
CA LYS A 2 39.16 4.70 5.82
C LYS A 2 39.37 3.54 6.81
N SER A 3 40.61 3.05 6.98
CA SER A 3 40.91 1.88 7.82
C SER A 3 41.12 2.19 9.31
N SER A 4 41.66 3.37 9.66
CA SER A 4 41.96 3.71 11.06
C SER A 4 40.71 3.96 11.91
N SER A 5 39.71 4.67 11.37
CA SER A 5 38.46 4.97 12.10
C SER A 5 37.64 3.73 12.50
N ASN A 6 37.76 2.63 11.74
CA ASN A 6 37.07 1.38 12.07
C ASN A 6 37.83 0.57 13.13
N ALA A 7 39.17 0.61 13.12
CA ALA A 7 39.99 -0.01 14.16
C ALA A 7 39.79 0.71 15.50
N ASP A 8 39.83 2.04 15.51
CA ASP A 8 39.61 2.86 16.71
C ASP A 8 38.23 2.62 17.34
N ALA A 9 37.19 2.47 16.51
CA ALA A 9 35.86 2.13 16.98
C ALA A 9 35.78 0.71 17.58
N GLY A 10 36.57 -0.23 17.08
CA GLY A 10 36.68 -1.60 17.62
C GLY A 10 37.43 -1.66 18.96
N HIS A 11 38.52 -0.91 19.10
CA HIS A 11 39.25 -0.78 20.37
C HIS A 11 38.37 -0.14 21.44
N LEU A 12 37.64 0.92 21.08
CA LEU A 12 36.71 1.58 22.00
C LEU A 12 35.49 0.69 22.35
N ASP A 13 34.98 -0.11 21.41
CA ASP A 13 33.92 -1.11 21.71
C ASP A 13 34.41 -2.12 22.77
N SER A 14 35.67 -2.56 22.67
CA SER A 14 36.29 -3.49 23.60
C SER A 14 36.55 -2.86 24.97
N ALA A 15 37.01 -1.61 25.00
CA ALA A 15 37.19 -0.84 26.23
C ALA A 15 35.84 -0.57 26.94
N LEU A 16 34.77 -0.27 26.21
CA LEU A 16 33.43 -0.11 26.78
C LEU A 16 32.87 -1.43 27.33
N LEU A 17 33.21 -2.57 26.71
CA LEU A 17 32.85 -3.89 27.25
C LEU A 17 33.56 -4.14 28.58
N PHE A 18 34.85 -3.81 28.66
CA PHE A 18 35.61 -3.90 29.92
C PHE A 18 35.02 -3.01 31.02
N LEU A 19 34.75 -1.73 30.69
CA LEU A 19 34.16 -0.76 31.61
C LEU A 19 32.71 -1.06 32.00
N SER A 20 32.02 -1.96 31.28
CA SER A 20 30.65 -2.38 31.65
C SER A 20 30.59 -3.14 32.98
N ASN A 21 31.72 -3.63 33.48
CA ASN A 21 31.85 -4.19 34.83
C ASN A 21 31.81 -3.11 35.92
N GLU A 22 32.03 -1.84 35.58
CA GLU A 22 31.98 -0.68 36.48
C GLU A 22 30.96 0.34 35.97
N PRO A 23 29.65 0.08 36.16
CA PRO A 23 28.59 0.86 35.53
C PRO A 23 28.57 2.34 35.97
N GLU A 24 29.09 2.68 37.15
CA GLU A 24 29.17 4.05 37.65
C GLU A 24 30.24 4.86 36.91
N THR A 25 31.44 4.29 36.76
CA THR A 25 32.54 4.86 35.96
C THR A 25 32.11 5.09 34.51
N LEU A 26 31.37 4.13 33.95
CA LEU A 26 30.87 4.20 32.58
C LEU A 26 29.71 5.20 32.44
N ALA A 27 28.81 5.29 33.43
CA ALA A 27 27.73 6.26 33.44
C ALA A 27 28.25 7.70 33.46
N PHE A 28 29.31 7.96 34.22
CA PHE A 28 29.99 9.25 34.23
C PHE A 28 30.53 9.62 32.84
N LEU A 29 31.28 8.70 32.21
CA LEU A 29 31.86 8.92 30.88
C LEU A 29 30.77 9.20 29.83
N LEU A 30 29.68 8.42 29.84
CA LEU A 30 28.57 8.59 28.91
C LEU A 30 27.79 9.87 29.18
N GLY A 31 27.55 10.23 30.45
CA GLY A 31 26.82 11.42 30.84
C GLY A 31 27.55 12.72 30.49
N TRP A 32 28.89 12.69 30.50
CA TRP A 32 29.71 13.84 30.16
C TRP A 32 29.76 14.12 28.65
N PHE A 33 29.85 13.08 27.84
CA PHE A 33 30.10 13.22 26.40
C PHE A 33 28.87 13.04 25.51
N LEU A 34 27.84 12.34 25.98
CA LEU A 34 26.66 12.05 25.17
C LEU A 34 25.48 12.90 25.64
N PRO A 35 24.90 13.75 24.77
CA PRO A 35 23.67 14.43 25.10
C PRO A 35 22.52 13.42 25.27
N PRO A 36 21.45 13.74 26.03
CA PRO A 36 20.33 12.84 26.25
C PRO A 36 19.67 12.30 24.97
N ALA A 37 19.72 13.06 23.87
CA ALA A 37 19.25 12.62 22.56
C ALA A 37 20.13 11.49 21.97
N ALA A 38 21.45 11.59 22.09
CA ALA A 38 22.39 10.56 21.62
C ALA A 38 22.25 9.27 22.46
N ILE A 39 22.04 9.40 23.78
CA ILE A 39 21.77 8.26 24.67
C ILE A 39 20.53 7.48 24.20
N LYS A 40 19.44 8.17 23.83
CA LYS A 40 18.23 7.52 23.27
C LYS A 40 18.51 6.78 21.95
N VAL A 41 19.39 7.32 21.11
CA VAL A 41 19.80 6.67 19.84
C VAL A 41 20.61 5.40 20.14
N CYS A 42 21.54 5.45 21.08
CA CYS A 42 22.31 4.28 21.51
C CYS A 42 21.41 3.18 22.08
N LEU A 43 20.46 3.53 22.95
CA LEU A 43 19.49 2.56 23.51
C LEU A 43 18.63 1.93 22.42
N LYS A 44 18.15 2.71 21.44
CA LYS A 44 17.38 2.19 20.30
C LYS A 44 18.21 1.22 19.45
N ALA A 45 19.51 1.46 19.27
CA ALA A 45 20.41 0.57 18.53
C ALA A 45 20.53 -0.82 19.19
N GLY A 46 20.47 -0.90 20.52
CA GLY A 46 20.36 -2.17 21.25
C GLY A 46 18.93 -2.65 21.51
N ARG A 47 17.93 -2.12 20.79
CA ARG A 47 16.50 -2.47 20.90
C ARG A 47 15.92 -2.25 22.31
N ARG A 48 16.42 -1.26 23.04
CA ARG A 48 15.88 -0.83 24.34
C ARG A 48 15.29 0.56 24.26
N LYS A 49 14.29 0.80 25.12
CA LYS A 49 13.75 2.14 25.38
C LYS A 49 14.11 2.51 26.80
N LEU A 50 14.50 3.76 27.01
CA LEU A 50 14.67 4.32 28.34
C LEU A 50 13.34 4.26 29.09
N PRO A 51 13.25 3.65 30.29
CA PRO A 51 12.05 3.67 31.09
C PRO A 51 11.69 5.11 31.49
N PRO A 52 10.40 5.49 31.49
CA PRO A 52 9.97 6.87 31.71
C PRO A 52 10.28 7.43 33.11
N LEU A 53 10.59 6.57 34.08
CA LEU A 53 10.92 6.95 35.46
C LEU A 53 12.38 6.63 35.83
N TYR A 54 13.25 6.33 34.85
CA TYR A 54 14.64 6.04 35.17
C TYR A 54 15.41 7.34 35.45
N PRO A 55 15.99 7.51 36.65
CA PRO A 55 16.52 8.79 37.10
C PRO A 55 17.74 9.25 36.29
N ASN A 56 18.56 8.33 35.79
CA ASN A 56 19.77 8.68 35.02
C ASN A 56 19.87 7.90 33.69
N PRO A 57 19.62 8.57 32.54
CA PRO A 57 19.72 7.96 31.22
C PRO A 57 21.11 7.36 30.89
N ALA A 58 22.18 7.99 31.38
CA ALA A 58 23.55 7.53 31.15
C ALA A 58 23.85 6.25 31.95
N ARG A 59 23.35 6.18 33.19
CA ARG A 59 23.42 4.97 34.03
C ARG A 59 22.66 3.80 33.41
N PHE A 60 21.45 4.05 32.91
CA PHE A 60 20.68 3.02 32.21
C PHE A 60 21.40 2.50 30.97
N LEU A 61 22.02 3.40 30.19
CA LEU A 61 22.81 2.97 29.04
C LEU A 61 24.02 2.14 29.48
N ALA A 62 24.79 2.57 30.49
CA ALA A 62 25.95 1.87 31.01
C ALA A 62 25.63 0.41 31.42
N GLU A 63 24.54 0.20 32.16
CA GLU A 63 24.07 -1.13 32.57
C GLU A 63 23.70 -2.05 31.40
N GLN A 64 23.32 -1.47 30.25
CA GLN A 64 22.93 -2.24 29.06
C GLN A 64 24.11 -2.51 28.11
N LEU A 65 25.24 -1.81 28.24
CA LEU A 65 26.37 -1.92 27.29
C LEU A 65 27.07 -3.29 27.34
N GLY A 66 27.13 -3.93 28.51
CA GLY A 66 27.74 -5.25 28.66
C GLY A 66 26.96 -6.38 27.97
N SER A 67 25.63 -6.24 27.84
CA SER A 67 24.77 -7.29 27.29
C SER A 67 24.34 -7.07 25.83
N ARG A 68 24.61 -5.89 25.24
CA ARG A 68 24.07 -5.52 23.92
C ARG A 68 25.11 -4.86 23.02
N ASP A 69 25.59 -5.63 22.05
CA ASP A 69 26.58 -5.20 21.05
C ASP A 69 26.14 -3.99 20.23
N GLY A 70 24.85 -3.91 19.87
CA GLY A 70 24.31 -2.79 19.08
C GLY A 70 24.38 -1.44 19.79
N SER A 71 24.08 -1.40 21.09
CA SER A 71 24.21 -0.18 21.91
C SER A 71 25.67 0.19 22.11
N ARG A 72 26.55 -0.80 22.29
CA ARG A 72 27.98 -0.61 22.56
C ARG A 72 28.73 -0.06 21.37
N LYS A 73 28.57 -0.67 20.19
CA LYS A 73 29.14 -0.17 18.92
C LYS A 73 28.68 1.25 18.60
N LYS A 74 27.39 1.55 18.85
CA LYS A 74 26.87 2.90 18.61
C LYS A 74 27.40 3.92 19.62
N SER A 75 27.52 3.53 20.89
CA SER A 75 28.11 4.38 21.93
C SER A 75 29.60 4.64 21.68
N ALA A 76 30.35 3.62 21.25
CA ALA A 76 31.74 3.77 20.80
C ALA A 76 31.85 4.79 19.66
N SER A 77 30.98 4.67 18.64
CA SER A 77 31.01 5.62 17.51
C SER A 77 30.75 7.07 17.91
N PHE A 78 29.82 7.31 18.84
CA PHE A 78 29.55 8.67 19.33
C PHE A 78 30.64 9.19 20.27
N LEU A 79 31.18 8.34 21.14
CA LEU A 79 32.28 8.72 22.03
C LEU A 79 33.56 9.03 21.25
N LEU A 80 33.85 8.29 20.17
CA LEU A 80 35.01 8.56 19.32
C LEU A 80 34.93 9.93 18.63
N LEU A 81 33.72 10.38 18.30
CA LEU A 81 33.46 11.71 17.75
C LEU A 81 33.50 12.81 18.82
N ALA A 82 33.12 12.50 20.06
CA ALA A 82 33.04 13.46 21.15
C ALA A 82 34.38 13.64 21.91
N LEU A 83 35.22 12.62 21.95
CA LEU A 83 36.53 12.67 22.63
C LEU A 83 37.53 13.51 21.82
N PRO A 84 38.20 14.51 22.42
CA PRO A 84 39.16 15.35 21.70
C PRO A 84 40.34 14.53 21.14
N ASN A 85 40.81 14.89 19.94
CA ASN A 85 41.95 14.26 19.27
C ASN A 85 43.19 15.18 19.29
N GLU A 86 43.45 15.82 20.44
CA GLU A 86 44.58 16.74 20.60
C GLU A 86 45.83 15.98 21.07
N LYS A 87 47.01 16.62 21.02
CA LYS A 87 48.24 16.02 21.54
C LYS A 87 48.04 15.64 23.01
N PRO A 88 48.25 14.37 23.40
CA PRO A 88 47.97 13.92 24.75
C PRO A 88 48.92 14.57 25.76
N CYS A 89 48.39 14.87 26.95
CA CYS A 89 49.21 15.19 28.10
C CYS A 89 50.01 13.94 28.53
N PRO A 90 51.30 14.05 28.91
CA PRO A 90 52.06 12.91 29.42
C PRO A 90 51.36 12.25 30.61
N SER A 91 51.24 10.92 30.60
CA SER A 91 50.51 10.13 31.62
C SER A 91 50.94 10.41 33.06
N LYS A 92 52.20 10.85 33.27
CA LYS A 92 52.75 11.23 34.59
C LYS A 92 52.06 12.46 35.20
N TRP A 93 51.40 13.28 34.40
CA TRP A 93 50.75 14.52 34.85
C TRP A 93 49.31 14.26 35.31
N VAL A 94 48.68 13.18 34.86
CA VAL A 94 47.33 12.76 35.25
C VAL A 94 47.38 11.99 36.57
N SER A 95 47.68 12.70 37.66
CA SER A 95 47.61 12.19 39.04
C SER A 95 46.55 12.95 39.83
N LYS A 96 45.96 12.33 40.87
CA LYS A 96 44.92 12.95 41.72
C LYS A 96 45.26 14.37 42.20
N LYS A 97 46.54 14.69 42.38
CA LYS A 97 47.01 16.02 42.84
C LYS A 97 47.02 17.09 41.73
N ASN A 98 47.18 16.69 40.47
CA ASN A 98 47.41 17.61 39.35
C ASN A 98 46.22 17.72 38.39
N ILE A 99 45.19 16.87 38.51
CA ILE A 99 44.00 16.86 37.63
C ILE A 99 43.27 18.22 37.63
N LYS A 100 43.26 18.94 38.75
CA LYS A 100 42.64 20.29 38.84
C LYS A 100 43.39 21.37 38.06
N LEU A 101 44.66 21.14 37.72
CA LEU A 101 45.55 22.09 37.03
C LEU A 101 45.65 21.80 35.52
N ILE A 102 45.06 20.70 35.05
CA ILE A 102 45.10 20.29 33.64
C ILE A 102 43.82 20.76 32.94
N HIS A 103 43.99 21.38 31.75
CA HIS A 103 42.85 21.77 30.92
C HIS A 103 42.00 20.54 30.55
N PRO A 104 40.66 20.59 30.65
CA PRO A 104 39.79 19.44 30.40
C PRO A 104 40.04 18.75 29.05
N SER A 105 40.30 19.50 27.97
CA SER A 105 40.58 18.91 26.64
C SER A 105 41.84 18.04 26.61
N ALA A 106 42.89 18.42 27.35
CA ALA A 106 44.15 17.69 27.42
C ALA A 106 44.02 16.40 28.26
N PHE A 107 43.21 16.44 29.33
CA PHE A 107 42.85 15.26 30.10
C PHE A 107 42.05 14.26 29.26
N PHE A 108 41.01 14.73 28.56
CA PHE A 108 40.17 13.86 27.75
C PHE A 108 40.87 13.30 26.50
N SER A 109 41.86 14.01 25.95
CA SER A 109 42.75 13.48 24.91
C SER A 109 43.66 12.36 25.45
N ALA A 110 44.19 12.51 26.67
CA ALA A 110 44.96 11.44 27.31
C ALA A 110 44.08 10.22 27.65
N LEU A 111 42.83 10.45 28.06
CA LEU A 111 41.84 9.40 28.29
C LEU A 111 41.50 8.65 27.00
N ARG A 112 41.29 9.38 25.90
CA ARG A 112 41.05 8.79 24.57
C ARG A 112 42.17 7.82 24.17
N ASN A 113 43.43 8.21 24.34
CA ASN A 113 44.56 7.35 23.99
C ASN A 113 44.64 6.09 24.86
N LYS A 114 44.25 6.16 26.13
CA LYS A 114 44.18 4.98 27.00
C LYS A 114 43.02 4.07 26.64
N LEU A 115 41.87 4.61 26.25
CA LEU A 115 40.71 3.83 25.80
C LEU A 115 40.91 3.20 24.42
N LEU A 116 41.76 3.78 23.57
CA LEU A 116 42.13 3.22 22.26
C LEU A 116 43.34 2.27 22.31
N SER A 117 43.97 2.11 23.48
CA SER A 117 45.09 1.18 23.66
C SER A 117 44.61 -0.28 23.58
N GLU A 118 45.49 -1.18 23.12
CA GLU A 118 45.25 -2.63 23.11
C GLU A 118 45.56 -3.29 24.47
N HIS A 119 46.12 -2.54 25.42
CA HIS A 119 46.56 -3.08 26.70
C HIS A 119 45.50 -2.95 27.80
N LEU A 120 45.22 -4.07 28.48
CA LEU A 120 44.25 -4.14 29.60
C LEU A 120 44.61 -3.18 30.75
N ASP A 121 45.90 -2.99 31.03
CA ASP A 121 46.37 -2.11 32.11
C ASP A 121 46.10 -0.63 31.81
N ASP A 122 46.01 -0.26 30.53
CA ASP A 122 45.61 1.08 30.12
C ASP A 122 44.13 1.34 30.36
N TRP A 123 43.27 0.33 30.16
CA TRP A 123 41.84 0.42 30.47
C TRP A 123 41.59 0.49 31.98
N LYS A 124 42.34 -0.29 32.79
CA LYS A 124 42.31 -0.17 34.26
C LYS A 124 42.75 1.22 34.73
N THR A 125 43.77 1.78 34.09
CA THR A 125 44.26 3.13 34.39
C THR A 125 43.22 4.18 34.00
N ALA A 126 42.58 4.03 32.84
CA ALA A 126 41.48 4.90 32.41
C ALA A 126 40.29 4.86 33.37
N ALA A 127 39.89 3.67 33.85
CA ALA A 127 38.84 3.53 34.86
C ALA A 127 39.16 4.29 36.15
N LYS A 128 40.39 4.15 36.66
CA LYS A 128 40.87 4.89 37.84
C LYS A 128 40.90 6.40 37.63
N TRP A 129 41.27 6.86 36.43
CA TRP A 129 41.27 8.28 36.08
C TRP A 129 39.84 8.84 36.06
N ILE A 130 38.90 8.12 35.44
CA ILE A 130 37.49 8.51 35.38
C ILE A 130 36.89 8.57 36.79
N ALA A 131 37.08 7.53 37.60
CA ALA A 131 36.60 7.49 38.98
C ALA A 131 37.19 8.61 39.85
N SER A 132 38.45 8.99 39.63
CA SER A 132 39.09 10.10 40.35
C SER A 132 38.62 11.50 39.88
N CYS A 133 37.99 11.60 38.71
CA CYS A 133 37.48 12.85 38.15
C CYS A 133 36.00 13.09 38.43
N ALA A 134 35.27 12.05 38.83
CA ALA A 134 33.85 12.15 39.18
C ALA A 134 33.57 13.21 40.24
N ASP A 135 34.47 13.37 41.21
CA ASP A 135 34.37 14.36 42.29
C ASP A 135 34.72 15.81 41.85
N ILE A 136 35.40 15.97 40.70
CA ILE A 136 35.95 17.26 40.24
C ILE A 136 35.05 17.89 39.18
N TYR A 137 34.37 17.07 38.40
CA TYR A 137 33.56 17.47 37.26
C TYR A 137 32.15 16.86 37.38
N PRO A 138 31.24 17.44 38.18
CA PRO A 138 29.91 16.86 38.38
C PRO A 138 29.11 16.85 37.07
N THR A 139 28.40 15.75 36.83
CA THR A 139 27.55 15.66 35.63
C THR A 139 26.30 16.51 35.81
N ALA A 140 25.70 16.97 34.71
CA ALA A 140 24.56 17.88 34.73
C ALA A 140 23.27 17.35 35.44
N ASN A 141 23.30 16.15 36.03
CA ASN A 141 22.17 15.51 36.69
C ASN A 141 22.28 15.43 38.23
N ASP A 142 23.36 15.93 38.84
CA ASP A 142 23.59 15.78 40.29
C ASP A 142 22.93 16.88 41.17
N THR A 143 22.06 17.73 40.60
CA THR A 143 21.47 18.89 41.33
C THR A 143 20.08 18.68 41.93
N ASP A 144 19.46 17.50 41.78
CA ASP A 144 18.05 17.31 42.17
C ASP A 144 17.81 16.50 43.47
N GLU A 145 18.84 16.03 44.17
CA GLU A 145 18.65 15.15 45.34
C GLU A 145 18.58 15.85 46.71
N GLU A 146 19.00 17.12 46.85
CA GLU A 146 19.20 17.73 48.19
C GLU A 146 17.99 18.53 48.72
N THR A 147 17.00 18.84 47.87
CA THR A 147 15.87 19.72 48.26
C THR A 147 14.64 18.97 48.83
N GLN A 148 14.65 17.63 48.89
CA GLN A 148 13.47 16.84 49.27
C GLN A 148 13.42 16.36 50.74
N ARG A 149 14.41 16.62 51.58
CA ARG A 149 14.43 16.09 52.97
C ARG A 149 13.82 16.98 54.06
N GLN A 150 13.43 18.23 53.79
CA GLN A 150 12.97 19.16 54.85
C GLN A 150 11.46 19.44 54.92
N LYS A 151 10.60 18.83 54.09
CA LYS A 151 9.13 19.01 54.17
C LYS A 151 8.40 17.81 54.77
N ARG A 152 8.86 17.32 55.92
CA ARG A 152 8.18 16.28 56.74
C ARG A 152 7.96 16.76 58.17
N SER A 153 7.29 17.89 58.35
CA SER A 153 6.80 18.29 59.68
C SER A 153 5.66 19.32 59.62
N GLU A 154 4.67 19.15 58.73
CA GLU A 154 3.47 20.00 58.76
C GLU A 154 2.30 19.36 58.00
N ALA A 155 1.94 18.13 58.41
CA ALA A 155 0.80 17.43 57.84
C ALA A 155 -0.13 16.95 58.94
N LYS A 156 -0.96 17.87 59.44
CA LYS A 156 -2.24 17.54 60.11
C LYS A 156 -3.11 18.81 60.21
N LYS A 157 -3.63 19.27 59.06
CA LYS A 157 -4.87 20.09 58.93
C LYS A 157 -5.32 20.50 57.50
N LYS A 158 -4.74 19.96 56.41
CA LYS A 158 -5.15 20.28 55.02
C LYS A 158 -5.50 19.05 54.14
N SER A 159 -6.19 18.03 54.68
CA SER A 159 -6.41 16.77 53.95
C SER A 159 -7.60 16.75 52.98
N ALA A 160 -8.54 17.71 53.02
CA ALA A 160 -9.72 17.68 52.15
C ALA A 160 -9.54 18.46 50.82
N ALA A 161 -8.89 19.64 50.84
CA ALA A 161 -8.67 20.45 49.63
C ALA A 161 -7.61 19.84 48.70
N ALA A 162 -6.56 19.24 49.26
CA ALA A 162 -5.49 18.58 48.51
C ALA A 162 -5.96 17.30 47.78
N GLU A 163 -7.05 16.66 48.25
CA GLU A 163 -7.60 15.47 47.60
C GLU A 163 -8.45 15.81 46.37
N VAL A 164 -9.18 16.93 46.42
CA VAL A 164 -9.94 17.47 45.27
C VAL A 164 -8.99 17.98 44.19
N GLU A 165 -7.93 18.70 44.59
CA GLU A 165 -6.90 19.18 43.67
C GLU A 165 -6.14 18.01 43.01
N ASN A 166 -5.80 16.96 43.76
CA ASN A 166 -5.20 15.75 43.19
C ASN A 166 -6.12 15.01 42.21
N LYS A 167 -7.43 14.96 42.46
CA LYS A 167 -8.39 14.37 41.52
C LYS A 167 -8.49 15.19 40.23
N LYS A 168 -8.44 16.51 40.31
CA LYS A 168 -8.42 17.41 39.14
C LYS A 168 -7.14 17.24 38.33
N LEU A 169 -5.98 17.27 39.00
CA LEU A 169 -4.67 17.05 38.36
C LEU A 169 -4.56 15.67 37.68
N LYS A 170 -5.13 14.62 38.28
CA LYS A 170 -5.20 13.29 37.64
C LYS A 170 -6.05 13.29 36.37
N LYS A 171 -7.20 13.97 36.37
CA LYS A 171 -8.04 14.11 35.17
C LYS A 171 -7.32 14.92 34.08
N ASP A 172 -6.65 16.00 34.45
CA ASP A 172 -5.90 16.83 33.50
C ASP A 172 -4.71 16.07 32.91
N LYS A 173 -4.02 15.25 33.71
CA LYS A 173 -2.95 14.35 33.22
C LYS A 173 -3.47 13.35 32.19
N ILE A 174 -4.60 12.69 32.47
CA ILE A 174 -5.21 11.73 31.53
C ILE A 174 -5.62 12.45 30.23
N ASN A 175 -6.20 13.65 30.34
CA ASN A 175 -6.58 14.44 29.16
C ASN A 175 -5.34 14.85 28.33
N LEU A 176 -4.25 15.28 28.98
CA LEU A 176 -3.00 15.59 28.29
C LEU A 176 -2.37 14.36 27.63
N GLU A 177 -2.40 13.20 28.28
CA GLU A 177 -1.95 11.93 27.69
C GLU A 177 -2.79 11.54 26.47
N GLN A 178 -4.11 11.72 26.52
CA GLN A 178 -5.01 11.51 25.38
C GLN A 178 -4.75 12.50 24.23
N ARG A 179 -4.51 13.78 24.53
CA ARG A 179 -4.16 14.77 23.50
C ARG A 179 -2.81 14.46 22.85
N LEU A 180 -1.85 13.96 23.64
CA LEU A 180 -0.54 13.57 23.14
C LEU A 180 -0.63 12.33 22.24
N SER A 181 -1.43 11.33 22.61
CA SER A 181 -1.67 10.16 21.76
C SER A 181 -2.38 10.52 20.45
N GLN A 182 -3.41 11.39 20.50
CA GLN A 182 -4.07 11.90 19.30
C GLN A 182 -3.12 12.70 18.40
N ALA A 183 -2.23 13.53 18.99
CA ALA A 183 -1.22 14.25 18.22
C ALA A 183 -0.21 13.31 17.56
N GLN A 184 0.19 12.23 18.24
CA GLN A 184 1.07 11.20 17.67
C GLN A 184 0.41 10.46 16.51
N ILE A 185 -0.88 10.13 16.61
CA ILE A 185 -1.64 9.50 15.52
C ILE A 185 -1.71 10.43 14.31
N LYS A 186 -2.10 11.70 14.51
CA LYS A 186 -2.15 12.69 13.42
C LYS A 186 -0.80 12.92 12.76
N LEU A 187 0.29 12.89 13.53
CA LEU A 187 1.64 13.02 12.98
C LEU A 187 2.02 11.79 12.13
N ALA A 188 1.63 10.59 12.56
CA ALA A 188 1.82 9.37 11.77
C ALA A 188 1.02 9.39 10.46
N GLU A 189 -0.25 9.80 10.51
CA GLU A 189 -1.11 9.97 9.34
C GLU A 189 -0.53 11.00 8.35
N ALA A 190 -0.07 12.15 8.84
CA ALA A 190 0.56 13.18 8.02
C ALA A 190 1.87 12.69 7.38
N ALA A 191 2.68 11.92 8.12
CA ALA A 191 3.91 11.32 7.58
C ALA A 191 3.60 10.28 6.49
N GLU A 192 2.52 9.51 6.64
CA GLU A 192 2.07 8.56 5.62
C GLU A 192 1.57 9.28 4.36
N GLN A 193 0.77 10.34 4.51
CA GLN A 193 0.32 11.19 3.40
C GLN A 193 1.50 11.83 2.66
N LEU A 194 2.49 12.35 3.39
CA LEU A 194 3.72 12.90 2.80
C LEU A 194 4.49 11.83 2.02
N GLY A 195 4.54 10.59 2.54
CA GLY A 195 5.14 9.46 1.84
C GLY A 195 4.42 9.12 0.52
N ARG A 196 3.08 9.15 0.50
CA ARG A 196 2.28 8.95 -0.72
C ARG A 196 2.53 10.06 -1.75
N GLU A 197 2.56 11.31 -1.32
CA GLU A 197 2.85 12.45 -2.20
C GLU A 197 4.28 12.42 -2.76
N HIS A 198 5.27 12.00 -1.97
CA HIS A 198 6.63 11.81 -2.47
C HIS A 198 6.72 10.74 -3.56
N LYS A 199 5.99 9.62 -3.41
CA LYS A 199 5.90 8.57 -4.45
C LYS A 199 5.23 9.11 -5.71
N ARG A 200 4.08 9.77 -5.58
CA ARG A 200 3.37 10.39 -6.71
C ARG A 200 4.25 11.39 -7.46
N ARG A 201 5.03 12.22 -6.75
CA ARG A 201 5.98 13.16 -7.35
C ARG A 201 7.19 12.47 -7.99
N ALA A 202 7.56 11.26 -7.58
CA ALA A 202 8.60 10.48 -8.22
C ALA A 202 8.07 9.89 -9.54
N GLU A 203 6.89 9.27 -9.50
CA GLU A 203 6.21 8.72 -10.69
C GLU A 203 6.01 9.79 -11.78
N LEU A 204 5.50 10.97 -11.42
CA LEU A 204 5.34 12.08 -12.36
C LEU A 204 6.69 12.58 -12.93
N ARG A 205 7.77 12.53 -12.15
CA ARG A 205 9.11 12.89 -12.64
C ARG A 205 9.63 11.87 -13.65
N ASP A 206 9.38 10.59 -13.41
CA ASP A 206 9.77 9.51 -14.31
C ASP A 206 8.97 9.57 -15.62
N GLU A 207 7.66 9.80 -15.55
CA GLU A 207 6.81 10.03 -16.74
C GLU A 207 7.31 11.23 -17.56
N MET A 208 7.60 12.35 -16.90
CA MET A 208 8.15 13.54 -17.57
C MET A 208 9.52 13.28 -18.20
N ALA A 209 10.36 12.43 -17.60
CA ALA A 209 11.63 12.02 -18.17
C ALA A 209 11.44 11.14 -19.42
N GLN A 210 10.50 10.19 -19.37
CA GLN A 210 10.15 9.34 -20.51
C GLN A 210 9.63 10.17 -21.69
N LEU A 211 8.69 11.08 -21.45
CA LEU A 211 8.15 11.97 -22.50
C LEU A 211 9.24 12.85 -23.12
N ARG A 212 10.18 13.37 -22.31
CA ARG A 212 11.34 14.13 -22.83
C ARG A 212 12.25 13.28 -23.70
N ALA A 213 12.48 12.01 -23.33
CA ALA A 213 13.25 11.08 -24.14
C ALA A 213 12.57 10.79 -25.48
N GLU A 214 11.25 10.53 -25.49
CA GLU A 214 10.49 10.32 -26.72
C GLU A 214 10.51 11.53 -27.65
N ILE A 215 10.39 12.75 -27.10
CA ILE A 215 10.48 14.00 -27.88
C ILE A 215 11.88 14.13 -28.49
N HIS A 216 12.92 13.81 -27.72
CA HIS A 216 14.30 13.85 -28.20
C HIS A 216 14.51 12.86 -29.35
N ASP A 217 14.05 11.61 -29.20
CA ASP A 217 14.13 10.57 -30.21
C ASP A 217 13.38 10.93 -31.50
N LYS A 218 12.20 11.54 -31.38
CA LYS A 218 11.46 12.05 -32.54
C LYS A 218 12.24 13.18 -33.22
N SER A 219 12.86 14.08 -32.46
CA SER A 219 13.68 15.17 -33.02
C SER A 219 14.95 14.65 -33.72
N THR A 220 15.65 13.68 -33.16
CA THR A 220 16.84 13.08 -33.78
C THR A 220 16.47 12.34 -35.07
N ARG A 221 15.36 11.59 -35.08
CA ARG A 221 14.80 10.98 -36.30
C ARG A 221 14.47 12.02 -37.35
N ALA A 222 13.77 13.10 -36.99
CA ALA A 222 13.43 14.19 -37.92
C ALA A 222 14.68 14.86 -38.51
N LYS A 223 15.71 15.11 -37.68
CA LYS A 223 17.01 15.64 -38.14
C LYS A 223 17.72 14.68 -39.09
N SER A 224 17.69 13.37 -38.81
CA SER A 224 18.29 12.34 -39.66
C SER A 224 17.60 12.25 -41.02
N LEU A 225 16.27 12.32 -41.06
CA LEU A 225 15.48 12.34 -42.29
C LEU A 225 15.75 13.60 -43.09
N LYS A 226 15.80 14.77 -42.43
CA LYS A 226 16.18 16.03 -43.08
C LYS A 226 17.57 15.95 -43.71
N LYS A 227 18.54 15.34 -43.01
CA LYS A 227 19.91 15.14 -43.53
C LYS A 227 19.91 14.21 -44.75
N LYS A 228 19.21 13.07 -44.69
CA LYS A 228 19.04 12.14 -45.82
C LYS A 228 18.42 12.83 -47.04
N LEU A 229 17.42 13.69 -46.81
CA LEU A 229 16.74 14.46 -47.85
C LEU A 229 17.67 15.48 -48.52
N THR A 230 18.59 16.09 -47.76
CA THR A 230 19.58 17.05 -48.29
C THR A 230 20.76 16.39 -49.00
N THR A 231 21.08 15.12 -48.69
CA THR A 231 22.18 14.38 -49.31
C THR A 231 21.77 13.56 -50.54
N ALA A 232 20.48 13.45 -50.83
CA ALA A 232 19.98 12.80 -52.03
C ALA A 232 20.32 13.66 -53.27
N SER A 233 21.17 13.15 -54.15
CA SER A 233 21.74 13.88 -55.30
C SER A 233 20.85 13.86 -56.55
N SER A 234 19.75 13.09 -56.56
CA SER A 234 18.77 13.09 -57.65
C SER A 234 17.37 13.46 -57.14
N SER A 235 16.61 14.27 -57.89
CA SER A 235 15.22 14.60 -57.52
C SER A 235 14.36 13.34 -57.40
N SER A 236 14.63 12.31 -58.22
CA SER A 236 13.86 11.06 -58.22
C SER A 236 13.98 10.27 -56.92
N THR A 237 15.18 10.18 -56.31
CA THR A 237 15.37 9.47 -55.03
C THR A 237 14.77 10.24 -53.85
N ARG A 238 14.71 11.58 -53.96
CA ARG A 238 14.05 12.44 -52.99
C ARG A 238 12.52 12.32 -53.09
N GLU A 239 11.98 12.26 -54.29
CA GLU A 239 10.54 12.08 -54.52
C GLU A 239 10.06 10.69 -54.07
N THR A 240 10.81 9.62 -54.33
CA THR A 240 10.46 8.28 -53.85
C THR A 240 10.49 8.19 -52.33
N SER A 241 11.54 8.71 -51.68
CA SER A 241 11.61 8.71 -50.21
C SER A 241 10.53 9.58 -49.54
N LEU A 242 10.12 10.68 -50.18
CA LEU A 242 8.98 11.49 -49.73
C LEU A 242 7.64 10.76 -49.93
N ALA A 243 7.47 10.05 -51.04
CA ALA A 243 6.28 9.24 -51.30
C ALA A 243 6.14 8.10 -50.27
N GLU A 244 7.22 7.37 -49.99
CA GLU A 244 7.25 6.35 -48.93
C GLU A 244 6.96 6.93 -47.55
N ALA A 245 7.50 8.11 -47.23
CA ALA A 245 7.22 8.78 -45.96
C ALA A 245 5.75 9.23 -45.85
N LEU A 246 5.15 9.69 -46.95
CA LEU A 246 3.74 10.06 -47.04
C LEU A 246 2.84 8.84 -46.83
N GLU A 247 3.12 7.73 -47.51
CA GLU A 247 2.35 6.48 -47.38
C GLU A 247 2.41 5.94 -45.94
N ASN A 248 3.61 5.92 -45.36
CA ASN A 248 3.79 5.54 -43.95
C ASN A 248 3.02 6.47 -43.00
N ALA A 249 3.02 7.78 -43.24
CA ALA A 249 2.27 8.74 -42.43
C ALA A 249 0.75 8.53 -42.58
N GLN A 250 0.25 8.31 -43.80
CA GLN A 250 -1.16 8.01 -44.05
C GLN A 250 -1.59 6.71 -43.36
N HIS A 251 -0.77 5.67 -43.43
CA HIS A 251 -1.02 4.42 -42.71
C HIS A 251 -1.07 4.64 -41.19
N GLN A 252 -0.14 5.40 -40.62
CA GLN A 252 -0.13 5.75 -39.20
C GLN A 252 -1.39 6.53 -38.80
N VAL A 253 -1.81 7.50 -39.61
CA VAL A 253 -3.06 8.25 -39.38
C VAL A 253 -4.27 7.32 -39.39
N SER A 254 -4.37 6.40 -40.35
CA SER A 254 -5.47 5.42 -40.39
C SER A 254 -5.51 4.52 -39.16
N VAL A 255 -4.35 4.01 -38.73
CA VAL A 255 -4.24 3.20 -37.50
C VAL A 255 -4.63 4.01 -36.27
N LEU A 256 -4.18 5.26 -36.16
CA LEU A 256 -4.53 6.15 -35.05
C LEU A 256 -6.01 6.51 -35.04
N GLN A 257 -6.63 6.72 -36.20
CA GLN A 257 -8.09 6.93 -36.31
C GLN A 257 -8.87 5.72 -35.81
N LYS A 258 -8.48 4.50 -36.20
CA LYS A 258 -9.10 3.26 -35.70
C LYS A 258 -8.93 3.10 -34.19
N LYS A 259 -7.73 3.38 -33.67
CA LYS A 259 -7.47 3.37 -32.22
C LYS A 259 -8.30 4.40 -31.49
N PHE A 260 -8.40 5.62 -32.01
CA PHE A 260 -9.21 6.68 -31.42
C PHE A 260 -10.68 6.31 -31.38
N ALA A 261 -11.24 5.76 -32.48
CA ALA A 261 -12.61 5.27 -32.52
C ALA A 261 -12.86 4.19 -31.45
N LEU A 262 -11.96 3.21 -31.32
CA LEU A 262 -12.04 2.18 -30.28
C LEU A 262 -12.00 2.78 -28.87
N THR A 263 -11.06 3.68 -28.58
CA THR A 263 -10.96 4.34 -27.26
C THR A 263 -12.18 5.22 -26.98
N HIS A 264 -12.77 5.82 -28.01
CA HIS A 264 -13.98 6.62 -27.87
C HIS A 264 -15.20 5.76 -27.56
N GLU A 265 -15.39 4.64 -28.28
CA GLU A 265 -16.40 3.62 -27.98
C GLU A 265 -16.22 3.08 -26.56
N GLU A 266 -14.99 2.75 -26.16
CA GLU A 266 -14.69 2.31 -24.80
C GLU A 266 -15.04 3.37 -23.77
N ARG A 267 -14.65 4.64 -23.98
CA ARG A 267 -14.97 5.73 -23.06
C ARG A 267 -16.49 5.89 -22.87
N ASP A 268 -17.25 5.85 -23.96
CA ASP A 268 -18.70 6.02 -23.90
C ASP A 268 -19.38 4.82 -23.22
N ASP A 269 -18.88 3.61 -23.49
CA ASP A 269 -19.26 2.40 -22.76
C ASP A 269 -18.95 2.52 -21.25
N LEU A 270 -17.77 3.03 -20.89
CA LEU A 270 -17.40 3.22 -19.48
C LEU A 270 -18.29 4.24 -18.78
N ARG A 271 -18.65 5.31 -19.48
CA ARG A 271 -19.57 6.32 -18.96
C ARG A 271 -20.96 5.71 -18.73
N GLY A 272 -21.50 4.98 -19.70
CA GLY A 272 -22.78 4.30 -19.54
C GLY A 272 -22.79 3.30 -18.37
N VAL A 273 -21.67 2.59 -18.17
CA VAL A 273 -21.50 1.68 -17.02
C VAL A 273 -21.51 2.41 -15.69
N LEU A 274 -20.89 3.59 -15.58
CA LEU A 274 -20.90 4.37 -14.34
C LEU A 274 -22.31 4.88 -14.01
N GLU A 275 -23.02 5.41 -15.01
CA GLU A 275 -24.41 5.85 -14.85
C GLU A 275 -25.34 4.70 -14.39
N ASP A 276 -25.08 3.48 -14.87
CA ASP A 276 -25.81 2.29 -14.47
C ASP A 276 -25.38 1.73 -13.11
N TYR A 277 -24.08 1.78 -12.77
CA TYR A 277 -23.57 1.32 -11.48
C TYR A 277 -24.27 2.05 -10.33
N ASP A 278 -24.46 3.36 -10.46
CA ASP A 278 -25.16 4.16 -9.47
C ASP A 278 -26.65 3.75 -9.38
N LYS A 279 -27.35 3.58 -10.51
CA LYS A 279 -28.74 3.08 -10.54
C LYS A 279 -28.89 1.69 -9.91
N PHE A 280 -27.96 0.77 -10.22
CA PHE A 280 -27.99 -0.61 -9.71
C PHE A 280 -27.63 -0.69 -8.24
N ARG A 281 -26.80 0.21 -7.74
CA ARG A 281 -26.50 0.31 -6.31
C ARG A 281 -27.70 0.82 -5.52
N GLU A 282 -28.52 1.67 -6.12
CA GLU A 282 -29.71 2.26 -5.51
C GLU A 282 -30.97 1.37 -5.63
N LEU A 283 -30.95 0.35 -6.48
CA LEU A 283 -32.07 -0.58 -6.65
C LEU A 283 -32.39 -1.32 -5.33
N PRO A 284 -33.66 -1.28 -4.86
CA PRO A 284 -34.05 -1.96 -3.63
C PRO A 284 -33.77 -3.47 -3.71
N LYS A 285 -33.52 -4.08 -2.54
CA LYS A 285 -33.40 -5.54 -2.43
C LYS A 285 -34.77 -6.18 -2.66
N GLU A 286 -35.08 -6.47 -3.91
CA GLU A 286 -36.24 -7.27 -4.30
C GLU A 286 -36.12 -8.68 -3.71
N VAL A 287 -37.15 -9.11 -2.97
CA VAL A 287 -37.28 -10.48 -2.46
C VAL A 287 -38.26 -11.22 -3.36
N VAL A 288 -37.71 -12.00 -4.29
CA VAL A 288 -38.52 -12.83 -5.20
C VAL A 288 -39.02 -14.06 -4.44
N ALA A 289 -40.33 -14.26 -4.41
CA ALA A 289 -40.93 -15.44 -3.79
C ALA A 289 -40.54 -16.73 -4.53
N SER A 290 -40.61 -17.89 -3.85
CA SER A 290 -40.33 -19.17 -4.51
C SER A 290 -41.45 -19.54 -5.48
N PHE A 291 -41.06 -20.17 -6.60
CA PHE A 291 -41.97 -20.65 -7.64
C PHE A 291 -42.49 -22.07 -7.38
N ARG A 292 -41.85 -22.82 -6.47
CA ARG A 292 -42.19 -24.22 -6.22
C ARG A 292 -43.62 -24.38 -5.71
N GLY A 293 -44.40 -25.18 -6.44
CA GLY A 293 -45.78 -25.50 -6.07
C GLY A 293 -46.74 -24.31 -6.10
N ARG A 294 -46.39 -23.23 -6.81
CA ARG A 294 -47.28 -22.09 -7.05
C ARG A 294 -47.75 -22.10 -8.51
N PRO A 295 -49.01 -21.74 -8.78
CA PRO A 295 -49.47 -21.63 -10.16
C PRO A 295 -48.71 -20.51 -10.88
N LEU A 296 -48.19 -20.84 -12.07
CA LEU A 296 -47.58 -19.87 -12.99
C LEU A 296 -48.64 -18.91 -13.56
N LEU A 297 -48.23 -17.80 -14.17
CA LEU A 297 -49.15 -16.90 -14.87
C LEU A 297 -49.77 -17.60 -16.10
N ALA A 298 -50.92 -17.13 -16.58
CA ALA A 298 -51.63 -17.77 -17.70
C ALA A 298 -50.77 -17.92 -18.98
N GLU A 299 -49.97 -16.89 -19.30
CA GLU A 299 -49.04 -16.93 -20.44
C GLU A 299 -47.94 -17.97 -20.25
N GLU A 300 -47.41 -18.08 -19.02
CA GLU A 300 -46.37 -19.04 -18.66
C GLU A 300 -46.90 -20.48 -18.65
N GLN A 301 -48.13 -20.69 -18.19
CA GLN A 301 -48.81 -22.00 -18.26
C GLN A 301 -48.96 -22.47 -19.71
N ARG A 302 -49.38 -21.58 -20.62
CA ARG A 302 -49.49 -21.89 -22.05
C ARG A 302 -48.14 -22.31 -22.65
N ILE A 303 -47.06 -21.62 -22.29
CA ILE A 303 -45.71 -21.99 -22.72
C ILE A 303 -45.30 -23.34 -22.12
N GLN A 304 -45.54 -23.55 -20.83
CA GLN A 304 -45.23 -24.81 -20.14
C GLN A 304 -45.93 -26.00 -20.80
N GLU A 305 -47.22 -25.86 -21.15
CA GLU A 305 -47.97 -26.88 -21.89
C GLU A 305 -47.38 -27.15 -23.28
N SER A 306 -47.01 -26.09 -24.00
CA SER A 306 -46.39 -26.19 -25.32
C SER A 306 -45.03 -26.91 -25.26
N LEU A 307 -44.22 -26.61 -24.23
CA LEU A 307 -42.93 -27.25 -23.99
C LEU A 307 -43.10 -28.71 -23.55
N ALA A 308 -44.10 -29.01 -22.71
CA ALA A 308 -44.41 -30.37 -22.29
C ALA A 308 -44.86 -31.24 -23.46
N ALA A 309 -45.73 -30.70 -24.34
CA ALA A 309 -46.14 -31.37 -25.56
C ALA A 309 -44.95 -31.67 -26.49
N ARG A 310 -44.05 -30.69 -26.66
CA ARG A 310 -42.82 -30.82 -27.44
C ARG A 310 -41.87 -31.87 -26.88
N ASN A 311 -41.64 -31.86 -25.57
CA ASN A 311 -40.79 -32.85 -24.91
C ASN A 311 -41.41 -34.26 -24.99
N GLY A 312 -42.74 -34.36 -24.91
CA GLY A 312 -43.49 -35.61 -25.09
C GLY A 312 -43.44 -36.15 -26.52
N SER A 313 -43.33 -35.30 -27.55
CA SER A 313 -43.19 -35.69 -28.95
C SER A 313 -41.74 -36.02 -29.37
N GLY A 314 -40.83 -36.21 -28.41
CA GLY A 314 -39.42 -36.55 -28.67
C GLY A 314 -38.51 -35.35 -28.93
N GLY A 315 -38.98 -34.12 -28.69
CA GLY A 315 -38.14 -32.92 -28.74
C GLY A 315 -37.17 -32.84 -27.55
N ASN A 316 -35.93 -32.41 -27.80
CA ASN A 316 -34.94 -32.20 -26.74
C ASN A 316 -35.30 -30.98 -25.89
N GLN A 317 -35.16 -31.05 -24.57
CA GLN A 317 -35.37 -29.92 -23.67
C GLN A 317 -34.60 -28.66 -24.14
N LEU A 318 -35.30 -27.53 -24.26
CA LEU A 318 -34.68 -26.25 -24.65
C LEU A 318 -33.69 -25.77 -23.59
N ARG A 319 -32.55 -25.27 -24.07
CA ARG A 319 -31.45 -24.75 -23.23
C ARG A 319 -31.28 -23.26 -23.47
N ILE A 320 -31.54 -22.44 -22.45
CA ILE A 320 -31.40 -20.98 -22.51
C ILE A 320 -30.22 -20.52 -21.66
N LEU A 321 -29.32 -19.76 -22.26
CA LEU A 321 -28.23 -19.11 -21.54
C LEU A 321 -28.61 -17.67 -21.20
N VAL A 322 -28.47 -17.27 -19.95
CA VAL A 322 -28.54 -15.87 -19.51
C VAL A 322 -27.12 -15.38 -19.29
N VAL A 323 -26.70 -14.34 -20.01
CA VAL A 323 -25.37 -13.72 -19.81
C VAL A 323 -25.49 -12.27 -19.42
N GLY A 324 -24.69 -11.87 -18.44
CA GLY A 324 -24.60 -10.49 -17.98
C GLY A 324 -25.07 -10.34 -16.54
N GLY A 325 -25.26 -9.09 -16.14
CA GLY A 325 -25.47 -8.73 -14.74
C GLY A 325 -24.19 -8.83 -13.91
N GLY A 326 -24.09 -7.97 -12.90
CA GLY A 326 -23.11 -8.07 -11.83
C GLY A 326 -23.63 -8.90 -10.66
N GLU A 327 -22.86 -8.87 -9.58
CA GLU A 327 -23.17 -9.57 -8.32
C GLU A 327 -24.59 -9.26 -7.77
N PRO A 328 -25.12 -8.01 -7.82
CA PRO A 328 -26.46 -7.72 -7.32
C PRO A 328 -27.58 -8.42 -8.10
N GLN A 329 -27.44 -8.62 -9.41
CA GLN A 329 -28.42 -9.35 -10.21
C GLN A 329 -28.23 -10.87 -10.08
N HIS A 330 -26.98 -11.33 -10.01
CA HIS A 330 -26.65 -12.76 -9.93
C HIS A 330 -27.23 -13.44 -8.67
N ARG A 331 -27.59 -12.69 -7.62
CA ARG A 331 -28.34 -13.20 -6.46
C ARG A 331 -29.64 -13.93 -6.85
N HIS A 332 -30.26 -13.56 -7.96
CA HIS A 332 -31.50 -14.18 -8.45
C HIS A 332 -31.26 -15.45 -9.29
N LYS A 333 -30.01 -15.88 -9.48
CA LYS A 333 -29.69 -17.13 -10.19
C LYS A 333 -30.44 -18.34 -9.64
N GLY A 334 -30.52 -18.49 -8.32
CA GLY A 334 -31.27 -19.59 -7.71
C GLY A 334 -32.75 -19.56 -8.08
N LYS A 335 -33.34 -18.36 -8.18
CA LYS A 335 -34.74 -18.16 -8.58
C LYS A 335 -34.96 -18.40 -10.06
N LEU A 336 -33.99 -18.06 -10.90
CA LEU A 336 -34.01 -18.42 -12.32
C LEU A 336 -34.02 -19.94 -12.51
N MET A 337 -33.17 -20.67 -11.77
CA MET A 337 -33.14 -22.13 -11.86
C MET A 337 -34.44 -22.77 -11.36
N GLU A 338 -35.02 -22.26 -10.26
CA GLU A 338 -36.36 -22.68 -9.80
C GLU A 338 -37.41 -22.46 -10.89
N TYR A 339 -37.46 -21.26 -11.46
CA TYR A 339 -38.44 -20.89 -12.50
C TYR A 339 -38.28 -21.71 -13.79
N ALA A 340 -37.04 -21.93 -14.24
CA ALA A 340 -36.75 -22.77 -15.40
C ALA A 340 -37.15 -24.23 -15.19
N HIS A 341 -36.97 -24.76 -13.97
CA HIS A 341 -37.42 -26.10 -13.62
C HIS A 341 -38.94 -26.24 -13.72
N GLU A 342 -39.69 -25.26 -13.19
CA GLU A 342 -41.16 -25.24 -13.29
C GLU A 342 -41.61 -25.16 -14.76
N LEU A 343 -40.95 -24.34 -15.59
CA LEU A 343 -41.24 -24.26 -17.03
C LEU A 343 -40.83 -25.51 -17.84
N GLY A 344 -40.02 -26.41 -17.27
CA GLY A 344 -39.51 -27.59 -17.96
C GLY A 344 -38.36 -27.32 -18.95
N ILE A 345 -37.56 -26.26 -18.73
CA ILE A 345 -36.38 -25.93 -19.54
C ILE A 345 -35.08 -26.08 -18.75
N SER A 346 -33.97 -26.15 -19.46
CA SER A 346 -32.63 -26.06 -18.85
C SER A 346 -32.10 -24.64 -19.04
N THR A 347 -31.49 -24.08 -18.00
CA THR A 347 -30.91 -22.74 -18.07
C THR A 347 -29.60 -22.66 -17.31
N GLU A 348 -28.76 -21.72 -17.74
CA GLU A 348 -27.57 -21.31 -17.01
C GLU A 348 -27.53 -19.79 -16.96
N TRP A 349 -27.14 -19.23 -15.82
CA TRP A 349 -26.79 -17.82 -15.71
C TRP A 349 -25.28 -17.69 -15.55
N ARG A 350 -24.66 -17.06 -16.55
CA ARG A 350 -23.26 -16.67 -16.53
C ARG A 350 -23.11 -15.18 -16.23
N MET A 351 -22.55 -14.88 -15.06
CA MET A 351 -22.18 -13.52 -14.69
C MET A 351 -21.08 -13.03 -15.62
N ALA A 352 -21.23 -11.82 -16.16
CA ALA A 352 -20.20 -11.19 -16.99
C ALA A 352 -19.80 -9.87 -16.34
N GLU A 353 -18.79 -9.94 -15.47
CA GLU A 353 -18.27 -8.77 -14.79
C GLU A 353 -17.45 -7.86 -15.70
N TYR A 354 -17.39 -6.59 -15.29
CA TYR A 354 -16.73 -5.49 -15.98
C TYR A 354 -15.30 -5.79 -16.47
N GLN A 355 -14.50 -6.48 -15.64
CA GLN A 355 -13.08 -6.69 -15.90
C GLN A 355 -12.77 -7.92 -16.77
N SER A 356 -13.75 -8.80 -17.01
CA SER A 356 -13.48 -10.14 -17.55
C SER A 356 -14.38 -10.59 -18.70
N TRP A 357 -15.35 -9.78 -19.12
CA TRP A 357 -16.30 -10.14 -20.20
C TRP A 357 -15.64 -10.62 -21.51
N HIS A 358 -14.44 -10.14 -21.84
CA HIS A 358 -13.70 -10.59 -23.04
C HIS A 358 -13.43 -12.10 -23.01
N LYS A 359 -13.14 -12.66 -21.82
CA LYS A 359 -12.94 -14.11 -21.64
C LYS A 359 -14.24 -14.87 -21.87
N GLU A 360 -15.37 -14.27 -21.48
CA GLU A 360 -16.68 -14.87 -21.64
C GLU A 360 -17.16 -14.88 -23.09
N ILE A 361 -16.84 -13.84 -23.87
CA ILE A 361 -17.19 -13.81 -25.30
C ILE A 361 -16.49 -14.91 -26.10
N SER A 362 -15.23 -15.21 -25.80
CA SER A 362 -14.52 -16.30 -26.49
C SER A 362 -15.19 -17.65 -26.27
N LYS A 363 -15.71 -17.91 -25.07
CA LYS A 363 -16.45 -19.14 -24.75
C LYS A 363 -17.88 -19.14 -25.28
N LEU A 364 -18.53 -17.98 -25.29
CA LEU A 364 -19.92 -17.82 -25.69
C LEU A 364 -20.19 -18.37 -27.09
N ARG A 365 -19.26 -18.21 -28.04
CA ARG A 365 -19.42 -18.78 -29.39
C ARG A 365 -19.54 -20.30 -29.37
N ASP A 366 -18.62 -20.98 -28.68
CA ASP A 366 -18.64 -22.44 -28.59
C ASP A 366 -19.87 -22.96 -27.85
N ASP A 367 -20.35 -22.20 -26.87
CA ASP A 367 -21.54 -22.51 -26.10
C ASP A 367 -22.83 -22.36 -26.92
N MET A 368 -22.98 -21.25 -27.65
CA MET A 368 -24.14 -21.04 -28.54
C MET A 368 -24.16 -22.03 -29.70
N ARG A 369 -23.00 -22.50 -30.14
CA ARG A 369 -22.90 -23.51 -31.19
C ARG A 369 -23.39 -24.88 -30.71
N ASN A 370 -22.94 -25.31 -29.53
CA ASN A 370 -23.07 -26.72 -29.11
C ASN A 370 -24.07 -26.96 -27.95
N HIS A 371 -24.27 -25.98 -27.08
CA HIS A 371 -24.88 -26.18 -25.76
C HIS A 371 -26.19 -25.45 -25.52
N PHE A 372 -26.47 -24.34 -26.23
CA PHE A 372 -27.65 -23.52 -25.98
C PHE A 372 -28.42 -23.19 -27.25
N ASP A 373 -29.74 -23.11 -27.12
CA ASP A 373 -30.68 -22.88 -28.23
C ASP A 373 -31.04 -21.39 -28.35
N GLY A 374 -30.98 -20.64 -27.23
CA GLY A 374 -31.21 -19.21 -27.19
C GLY A 374 -30.40 -18.49 -26.10
N LEU A 375 -30.22 -17.17 -26.30
CA LEU A 375 -29.44 -16.30 -25.42
C LEU A 375 -30.31 -15.15 -24.89
N ILE A 376 -30.32 -14.94 -23.58
CA ILE A 376 -30.80 -13.72 -22.95
C ILE A 376 -29.60 -12.89 -22.53
N ILE A 377 -29.49 -11.69 -23.08
CA ILE A 377 -28.45 -10.72 -22.75
C ILE A 377 -29.04 -9.76 -21.72
N LEU A 378 -28.56 -9.84 -20.48
CA LEU A 378 -28.86 -8.82 -19.48
C LEU A 378 -28.12 -7.55 -19.86
N HIS A 379 -28.89 -6.58 -20.36
CA HIS A 379 -28.34 -5.32 -20.81
C HIS A 379 -27.90 -4.48 -19.61
N TRP A 380 -26.66 -4.06 -19.72
CA TRP A 380 -25.98 -3.01 -18.99
C TRP A 380 -25.45 -2.11 -20.09
N ASN A 381 -25.42 -0.78 -19.92
CA ASN A 381 -25.13 0.24 -20.95
C ASN A 381 -23.80 0.10 -21.72
N ARG A 382 -23.10 -1.02 -21.59
CA ARG A 382 -22.00 -1.43 -22.45
C ARG A 382 -22.52 -1.98 -23.77
N THR A 383 -22.57 -1.09 -24.75
CA THR A 383 -23.03 -1.38 -26.11
C THR A 383 -22.15 -2.42 -26.81
N THR A 384 -20.84 -2.43 -26.56
CA THR A 384 -19.90 -3.36 -27.21
C THR A 384 -20.10 -4.82 -26.80
N PHE A 385 -20.40 -5.09 -25.52
CA PHE A 385 -20.66 -6.44 -25.05
C PHE A 385 -21.94 -7.00 -25.65
N THR A 386 -23.03 -6.23 -25.55
CA THR A 386 -24.34 -6.59 -26.10
C THR A 386 -24.23 -6.81 -27.60
N ARG A 387 -23.60 -5.88 -28.33
CA ARG A 387 -23.37 -5.97 -29.78
C ARG A 387 -22.65 -7.27 -30.17
N LYS A 388 -21.54 -7.59 -29.51
CA LYS A 388 -20.77 -8.82 -29.80
C LYS A 388 -21.55 -10.10 -29.49
N CYS A 389 -22.37 -10.11 -28.44
CA CYS A 389 -23.22 -11.27 -28.14
C CYS A 389 -24.26 -11.50 -29.24
N ARG A 390 -24.88 -10.43 -29.76
CA ARG A 390 -25.83 -10.51 -30.88
C ARG A 390 -25.15 -10.94 -32.18
N GLU A 391 -23.95 -10.43 -32.45
CA GLU A 391 -23.14 -10.84 -33.61
C GLU A 391 -22.86 -12.34 -33.57
N ILE A 392 -22.51 -12.90 -32.40
CA ILE A 392 -22.30 -14.34 -32.23
C ILE A 392 -23.60 -15.13 -32.47
N CYS A 393 -24.74 -14.69 -31.91
CA CYS A 393 -26.00 -15.40 -32.12
C CYS A 393 -26.44 -15.38 -33.58
N THR A 394 -26.26 -14.24 -34.26
CA THR A 394 -26.50 -14.12 -35.71
C THR A 394 -25.61 -15.07 -36.51
N GLN A 395 -24.31 -15.16 -36.17
CA GLN A 395 -23.36 -16.05 -36.82
C GLN A 395 -23.72 -17.53 -36.65
N GLU A 396 -24.18 -17.92 -35.46
CA GLU A 396 -24.53 -19.31 -35.14
C GLU A 396 -26.03 -19.63 -35.40
N ASN A 397 -26.78 -18.72 -36.03
CA ASN A 397 -28.23 -18.83 -36.28
C ASN A 397 -29.05 -19.17 -35.02
N ARG A 398 -28.66 -18.60 -33.88
CA ARG A 398 -29.36 -18.69 -32.60
C ARG A 398 -30.19 -17.44 -32.35
N LEU A 399 -31.25 -17.58 -31.56
CA LEU A 399 -32.08 -16.44 -31.18
C LEU A 399 -31.50 -15.76 -29.94
N ASP A 400 -31.46 -14.43 -29.97
CA ASP A 400 -31.09 -13.62 -28.82
C ASP A 400 -32.23 -12.68 -28.40
N PHE A 401 -32.27 -12.36 -27.11
CA PHE A 401 -33.18 -11.36 -26.57
C PHE A 401 -32.44 -10.48 -25.56
N THR A 402 -32.65 -9.17 -25.64
CA THR A 402 -31.99 -8.21 -24.74
C THR A 402 -32.95 -7.77 -23.65
N CYS A 403 -32.56 -7.99 -22.39
CA CYS A 403 -33.35 -7.68 -21.21
C CYS A 403 -32.76 -6.46 -20.48
N HIS A 404 -33.52 -5.36 -20.40
CA HIS A 404 -33.21 -4.24 -19.51
C HIS A 404 -33.65 -4.61 -18.09
N TYR A 405 -32.68 -4.93 -17.24
CA TYR A 405 -32.96 -5.55 -15.95
C TYR A 405 -33.34 -4.51 -14.89
N GLU A 406 -34.63 -4.40 -14.58
CA GLU A 406 -35.14 -3.57 -13.47
C GLU A 406 -35.69 -4.40 -12.29
N GLY A 407 -35.80 -5.72 -12.49
CA GLY A 407 -36.29 -6.67 -11.52
C GLY A 407 -36.39 -8.06 -12.13
N PHE A 408 -36.73 -9.06 -11.32
CA PHE A 408 -36.85 -10.44 -11.82
C PHE A 408 -38.02 -10.62 -12.81
N SER A 409 -39.06 -9.80 -12.72
CA SER A 409 -40.19 -9.80 -13.66
C SER A 409 -39.76 -9.54 -15.11
N ASN A 410 -38.87 -8.58 -15.37
CA ASN A 410 -38.37 -8.27 -16.71
C ASN A 410 -37.62 -9.48 -17.33
N LEU A 411 -36.89 -10.22 -16.51
CA LEU A 411 -36.21 -11.44 -16.93
C LEU A 411 -37.22 -12.55 -17.26
N ARG A 412 -38.30 -12.69 -16.50
CA ARG A 412 -39.39 -13.63 -16.80
C ARG A 412 -40.04 -13.32 -18.15
N GLU A 413 -40.45 -12.07 -18.35
CA GLU A 413 -41.07 -11.62 -19.60
C GLU A 413 -40.16 -11.83 -20.82
N SER A 414 -38.88 -11.51 -20.66
CA SER A 414 -37.87 -11.71 -21.71
C SER A 414 -37.70 -13.20 -22.04
N MET A 415 -37.73 -14.07 -21.03
CA MET A 415 -37.60 -15.51 -21.22
C MET A 415 -38.82 -16.14 -21.88
N VAL A 416 -40.02 -15.71 -21.48
CA VAL A 416 -41.30 -16.10 -22.11
C VAL A 416 -41.26 -15.74 -23.60
N LYS A 417 -40.93 -14.50 -23.95
CA LYS A 417 -40.84 -14.04 -25.36
C LYS A 417 -39.81 -14.83 -26.17
N LEU A 418 -38.63 -15.10 -25.60
CA LEU A 418 -37.61 -15.89 -26.28
C LEU A 418 -38.08 -17.33 -26.52
N LEU A 419 -38.74 -17.95 -25.54
CA LEU A 419 -39.29 -19.30 -25.67
C LEU A 419 -40.38 -19.37 -26.74
N GLU A 420 -41.28 -18.39 -26.82
CA GLU A 420 -42.29 -18.32 -27.88
C GLU A 420 -41.65 -18.29 -29.26
N LEU A 421 -40.61 -17.47 -29.45
CA LEU A 421 -39.89 -17.38 -30.72
C LEU A 421 -39.15 -18.69 -31.05
N LEU A 422 -38.59 -19.38 -30.06
CA LEU A 422 -37.93 -20.67 -30.26
C LEU A 422 -38.93 -21.75 -30.67
N ILE A 423 -40.10 -21.80 -30.02
CA ILE A 423 -41.17 -22.74 -30.35
C ILE A 423 -41.67 -22.47 -31.79
N GLN A 424 -41.92 -21.19 -32.13
CA GLN A 424 -42.37 -20.79 -33.46
C GLN A 424 -41.35 -21.12 -34.56
N LYS A 425 -40.05 -20.97 -34.28
CA LYS A 425 -38.98 -21.28 -35.24
C LYS A 425 -38.93 -22.76 -35.62
N GLU A 426 -39.34 -23.65 -34.72
CA GLU A 426 -39.34 -25.10 -34.94
C GLU A 426 -40.65 -25.62 -35.57
N THR A 427 -41.79 -24.98 -35.30
CA THR A 427 -43.06 -25.28 -35.99
C THR A 427 -43.13 -24.53 -37.33
N PRO A 428 -42.96 -25.18 -38.50
CA PRO A 428 -43.21 -24.51 -39.77
C PRO A 428 -44.69 -24.06 -39.80
N PRO A 429 -45.01 -22.90 -40.40
CA PRO A 429 -46.39 -22.47 -40.53
C PRO A 429 -47.17 -23.53 -41.30
N THR A 430 -48.15 -24.15 -40.65
CA THR A 430 -49.18 -24.93 -41.33
C THR A 430 -49.89 -24.00 -42.30
N LYS A 431 -49.73 -24.26 -43.60
CA LYS A 431 -50.44 -23.56 -44.68
C LYS A 431 -51.95 -23.77 -44.59
#